data_AF-N9P5S1-F1
#
_entry.id   AF-N9P5S1-F1
#
_cell.length_a   1.000
_cell.length_b   1.000
_cell.length_c   1.000
_cell.angle_alpha   90.00
_cell.angle_beta   90.00
_cell.angle_gamma   90.00
#
_symmetry.space_group_name_H-M   'P 1'
#
loop_
_entity.id
_entity.type
_entity.pdbx_description
1 polymer ?
#
loop_
_entity_poly.entity_id
_entity_poly.type
_entity_poly.pdbx_seq_one_letter_code
_entity_poly.pdbx_strand_id
1 'polypeptide(L)'
;MVDRTNSKTLPTGVRIRENALEINFTSKKQRYYITLPHPPTAEGIRTAAKIRSDLINKAKWGILTENDIAQAKGLDVTETESMDGQQVLFQDVAQKFLKFSIAYKDSKNGYRKILECHWMPYFALTPIANITTEDIEEVIIDRNFQTAKTFNNCATPLRGVFELAVKHNQISVNPMNKIQNRKVQVETPDPFTRKEMEALLAWLDKSLHDEDKFYRWYFEFAFWTGCRPSEMIALRESDIDWFNGTFKVNKSRVRGLEKKVTKTHTSREVYLNERSTLALKALLQFKKDQGYQTDYVMLSIH
;
A
#
# COMPACT_ATOMS: atom_id res chain seq x y z
N MET A 1 40.12 59.92 -29.95
CA MET A 1 40.42 58.50 -29.70
C MET A 1 39.85 58.17 -28.35
N VAL A 2 38.72 57.47 -28.29
CA VAL A 2 38.08 57.10 -27.02
C VAL A 2 37.84 55.59 -27.03
N ASP A 3 38.15 55.02 -25.88
CA ASP A 3 38.32 53.63 -25.50
C ASP A 3 37.42 52.55 -26.11
N ARG A 4 38.09 51.46 -26.49
CA ARG A 4 37.54 50.12 -26.66
C ARG A 4 37.09 49.58 -25.31
N THR A 5 35.79 49.54 -25.02
CA THR A 5 35.27 48.72 -23.92
C THR A 5 34.02 47.93 -24.28
N ASN A 6 34.06 46.66 -23.88
CA ASN A 6 32.94 45.77 -23.55
C ASN A 6 32.25 44.99 -24.70
N SER A 7 32.92 43.94 -25.20
CA SER A 7 32.19 42.79 -25.76
C SER A 7 31.44 42.08 -24.62
N LYS A 8 30.16 42.42 -24.40
CA LYS A 8 29.29 41.68 -23.49
C LYS A 8 29.26 40.21 -23.91
N THR A 9 29.98 39.36 -23.20
CA THR A 9 29.96 37.91 -23.38
C THR A 9 28.55 37.38 -23.13
N LEU A 10 27.94 36.81 -24.16
CA LEU A 10 26.61 36.21 -24.07
C LEU A 10 26.63 34.97 -23.16
N PRO A 11 25.53 34.68 -22.43
CA PRO A 11 25.41 33.48 -21.61
C PRO A 11 25.64 32.19 -22.43
N THR A 12 26.21 31.17 -21.79
CA THR A 12 26.54 29.89 -22.45
C THR A 12 25.34 29.31 -23.20
N GLY A 13 25.54 29.04 -24.49
CA GLY A 13 24.51 28.44 -25.34
C GLY A 13 23.40 29.39 -25.78
N VAL A 14 23.49 30.70 -25.54
CA VAL A 14 22.60 31.73 -26.10
C VAL A 14 23.29 32.45 -27.27
N ARG A 15 22.59 32.60 -28.38
CA ARG A 15 23.05 33.29 -29.59
C ARG A 15 22.01 34.30 -30.05
N ILE A 16 22.47 35.41 -30.63
CA ILE A 16 21.58 36.39 -31.29
C ILE A 16 21.46 35.98 -32.76
N ARG A 17 20.22 35.92 -33.28
CA ARG A 17 19.93 35.61 -34.67
C ARG A 17 18.97 36.66 -35.21
N GLU A 18 19.51 37.61 -35.97
CA GLU A 18 18.80 38.80 -36.49
C GLU A 18 18.05 39.56 -35.40
N ASN A 19 16.73 39.31 -35.25
CA ASN A 19 15.86 39.98 -34.28
C ASN A 19 15.31 39.03 -33.19
N ALA A 20 15.88 37.81 -33.09
CA ALA A 20 15.47 36.77 -32.14
C ALA A 20 16.68 36.19 -31.38
N LEU A 21 16.40 35.40 -30.34
CA LEU A 21 17.41 34.73 -29.54
C LEU A 21 17.32 33.21 -29.76
N GLU A 22 18.45 32.56 -30.00
CA GLU A 22 18.55 31.11 -30.14
C GLU A 22 19.28 30.51 -28.93
N ILE A 23 18.71 29.44 -28.37
CA ILE A 23 19.35 28.65 -27.32
C ILE A 23 19.75 27.28 -27.83
N ASN A 24 20.89 26.77 -27.36
CA ASN A 24 21.33 25.41 -27.63
C ASN A 24 21.78 24.68 -26.37
N PHE A 25 21.45 23.39 -26.30
CA PHE A 25 21.87 22.46 -25.26
C PHE A 25 21.92 21.03 -25.81
N THR A 26 22.64 20.15 -25.12
CA THR A 26 22.78 18.74 -25.49
C THR A 26 22.09 17.88 -24.42
N SER A 27 21.23 16.96 -24.84
CA SER A 27 20.57 15.98 -23.99
C SER A 27 20.56 14.61 -24.68
N LYS A 28 20.82 13.51 -23.96
CA LYS A 28 20.84 12.13 -24.48
C LYS A 28 21.61 11.95 -25.81
N LYS A 29 22.78 12.61 -25.95
CA LYS A 29 23.62 12.66 -27.17
C LYS A 29 23.00 13.38 -28.38
N GLN A 30 21.82 13.97 -28.24
CA GLN A 30 21.17 14.83 -29.24
C GLN A 30 21.36 16.30 -28.89
N ARG A 31 21.67 17.13 -29.90
CA ARG A 31 21.83 18.57 -29.72
C ARG A 31 20.56 19.29 -30.17
N TYR A 32 20.02 20.11 -29.29
CA TYR A 32 18.82 20.91 -29.53
C TYR A 32 19.20 22.35 -29.85
N TYR A 33 18.53 22.91 -30.86
CA TYR A 33 18.59 24.32 -31.25
C TYR A 33 17.16 24.87 -31.24
N ILE A 34 16.90 25.88 -30.41
CA ILE A 34 15.56 26.44 -30.19
C ILE A 34 15.64 27.95 -30.37
N THR A 35 14.92 28.48 -31.36
CA THR A 35 14.76 29.92 -31.54
C THR A 35 13.57 30.39 -30.70
N LEU A 36 13.81 31.38 -29.84
CA LEU A 36 12.86 31.98 -28.93
C LEU A 36 12.30 33.28 -29.55
N PRO A 37 11.01 33.58 -29.41
CA PRO A 37 10.39 34.82 -29.90
C PRO A 37 10.67 36.00 -28.97
N HIS A 38 11.93 36.20 -28.57
CA HIS A 38 12.35 37.29 -27.69
C HIS A 38 13.34 38.21 -28.42
N PRO A 39 13.17 39.55 -28.31
CA PRO A 39 14.10 40.49 -28.91
C PRO A 39 15.47 40.40 -28.23
N PRO A 40 16.58 40.71 -28.93
CA PRO A 40 17.94 40.64 -28.39
C PRO A 40 18.28 41.80 -27.44
N THR A 41 17.41 42.06 -26.46
CA THR A 41 17.61 43.05 -25.38
C THR A 41 18.28 42.40 -24.17
N ALA A 42 18.81 43.20 -23.24
CA ALA A 42 19.40 42.68 -21.99
C ALA A 42 18.42 41.86 -21.13
N GLU A 43 17.12 42.14 -21.25
CA GLU A 43 16.06 41.35 -20.64
C GLU A 43 15.79 40.06 -21.41
N GLY A 44 15.66 40.13 -22.74
CA GLY A 44 15.50 38.95 -23.58
C GLY A 44 16.64 37.94 -23.41
N ILE A 45 17.89 38.41 -23.31
CA ILE A 45 19.06 37.55 -23.10
C ILE A 45 19.01 36.83 -21.73
N ARG A 46 18.53 37.51 -20.68
CA ARG A 46 18.35 36.90 -19.35
C ARG A 46 17.23 35.86 -19.37
N THR A 47 16.12 36.17 -20.04
CA THR A 47 14.99 35.26 -20.20
C THR A 47 15.40 34.02 -21.01
N ALA A 48 16.15 34.19 -22.09
CA ALA A 48 16.69 33.08 -22.89
C ALA A 48 17.62 32.17 -22.08
N ALA A 49 18.50 32.74 -21.26
CA ALA A 49 19.38 31.97 -20.38
C ALA A 49 18.61 31.17 -19.31
N LYS A 50 17.50 31.75 -18.78
CA LYS A 50 16.61 31.08 -17.84
C LYS A 50 15.88 29.91 -18.50
N ILE A 51 15.24 30.13 -19.64
CA ILE A 51 14.54 29.09 -20.42
C ILE A 51 15.50 27.92 -20.75
N ARG A 52 16.72 28.24 -21.20
CA ARG A 52 17.75 27.22 -21.44
C ARG A 52 18.08 26.40 -20.18
N SER A 53 18.22 27.05 -19.03
CA SER A 53 18.54 26.38 -17.76
C SER A 53 17.40 25.46 -17.33
N ASP A 54 16.15 25.91 -17.50
CA ASP A 54 14.95 25.12 -17.17
C ASP A 54 14.85 23.87 -18.05
N LEU A 55 15.11 24.00 -19.36
CA LEU A 55 15.11 22.86 -20.29
C LEU A 55 16.25 21.88 -19.99
N ILE A 56 17.44 22.36 -19.62
CA ILE A 56 18.56 21.50 -19.19
C ILE A 56 18.21 20.75 -17.90
N ASN A 57 17.57 21.42 -16.94
CA ASN A 57 17.12 20.77 -15.71
C ASN A 57 16.08 19.70 -16.01
N LYS A 58 15.03 20.01 -16.79
CA LYS A 58 14.04 19.02 -17.24
C LYS A 58 14.68 17.84 -17.97
N ALA A 59 15.67 18.11 -18.82
CA ALA A 59 16.44 17.07 -19.51
C ALA A 59 17.26 16.19 -18.56
N LYS A 60 17.92 16.80 -17.57
CA LYS A 60 18.69 16.09 -16.54
C LYS A 60 17.83 15.14 -15.71
N TRP A 61 16.60 15.56 -15.40
CA TRP A 61 15.62 14.78 -14.64
C TRP A 61 14.81 13.81 -15.50
N GLY A 62 15.04 13.78 -16.82
CA GLY A 62 14.34 12.87 -17.74
C GLY A 62 12.89 13.24 -18.06
N ILE A 63 12.42 14.41 -17.64
CA ILE A 63 11.03 14.90 -17.79
C ILE A 63 10.85 15.90 -18.93
N LEU A 64 11.87 16.11 -19.77
CA LEU A 64 11.78 17.02 -20.91
C LEU A 64 10.81 16.43 -21.95
N THR A 65 9.69 17.10 -22.15
CA THR A 65 8.67 16.72 -23.14
C THR A 65 8.80 17.53 -24.43
N GLU A 66 8.21 17.06 -25.52
CA GLU A 66 8.11 17.83 -26.77
C GLU A 66 7.27 19.11 -26.59
N ASN A 67 6.32 19.11 -25.64
CA ASN A 67 5.52 20.27 -25.27
C ASN A 67 6.38 21.40 -24.66
N ASP A 68 7.37 21.05 -23.82
CA ASP A 68 8.30 22.04 -23.25
C ASP A 68 9.14 22.73 -24.34
N ILE A 69 9.50 21.99 -25.38
CA ILE A 69 10.23 22.50 -26.54
C ILE A 69 9.31 23.37 -27.42
N ALA A 70 8.05 22.97 -27.60
CA ALA A 70 7.05 23.72 -28.35
C ALA A 70 6.71 25.08 -27.68
N GLN A 71 6.51 25.07 -26.35
CA GLN A 71 6.32 26.28 -25.56
C GLN A 71 7.53 27.22 -25.65
N ALA A 72 8.75 26.69 -25.57
CA ALA A 72 9.96 27.51 -25.72
C ALA A 72 10.06 28.17 -27.11
N LYS A 73 9.52 27.54 -28.17
CA LYS A 73 9.46 28.10 -29.53
C LYS A 73 8.36 29.15 -29.73
N GLY A 74 7.47 29.34 -28.76
CA GLY A 74 6.30 30.20 -28.91
C GLY A 74 5.22 29.64 -29.84
N LEU A 75 5.17 28.31 -29.98
CA LEU A 75 4.06 27.64 -30.66
C LEU A 75 2.91 27.51 -29.65
N ASP A 76 1.76 28.11 -29.95
CA ASP A 76 0.53 27.94 -29.17
C ASP A 76 0.09 26.48 -29.22
N VAL A 77 0.34 25.77 -28.12
CA VAL A 77 -0.25 24.45 -27.89
C VAL A 77 -1.63 24.71 -27.33
N THR A 78 -2.63 24.36 -28.14
CA THR A 78 -4.06 24.55 -27.89
C THR A 78 -4.42 24.29 -26.43
N GLU A 79 -5.04 25.32 -25.87
CA GLU A 79 -5.62 25.43 -24.54
C GLU A 79 -6.18 24.11 -24.00
N THR A 80 -5.64 23.67 -22.87
CA THR A 80 -6.44 22.95 -21.87
C THR A 80 -6.16 23.62 -20.53
N GLU A 81 -7.01 24.61 -20.25
CA GLU A 81 -7.41 25.13 -18.94
C GLU A 81 -6.33 25.20 -17.84
N SER A 82 -5.78 26.40 -17.70
CA SER A 82 -5.15 26.86 -16.46
C SER A 82 -6.17 26.87 -15.32
N MET A 83 -6.07 25.93 -14.40
CA MET A 83 -6.51 26.11 -13.02
C MET A 83 -5.28 26.26 -12.16
N ASP A 84 -5.12 27.43 -11.55
CA ASP A 84 -4.18 27.69 -10.47
C ASP A 84 -4.47 26.69 -9.34
N GLY A 85 -3.64 25.65 -9.25
CA GLY A 85 -3.90 24.52 -8.37
C GLY A 85 -2.74 23.54 -8.43
N GLN A 86 -1.97 23.49 -7.35
CA GLN A 86 -0.93 22.49 -7.13
C GLN A 86 -1.47 21.10 -7.52
N GLN A 87 -1.01 20.55 -8.65
CA GLN A 87 -1.51 19.28 -9.16
C GLN A 87 -1.41 18.22 -8.06
N VAL A 88 -2.53 17.60 -7.71
CA VAL A 88 -2.58 16.68 -6.57
C VAL A 88 -1.77 15.43 -6.91
N LEU A 89 -0.79 15.11 -6.09
CA LEU A 89 0.05 13.94 -6.27
C LEU A 89 -0.65 12.68 -5.78
N PHE A 90 -0.31 11.54 -6.37
CA PHE A 90 -0.84 10.24 -5.94
C PHE A 90 -0.61 9.98 -4.44
N GLN A 91 0.56 10.32 -3.92
CA GLN A 91 0.88 10.12 -2.49
C GLN A 91 -0.11 10.86 -1.57
N ASP A 92 -0.57 12.05 -1.95
CA ASP A 92 -1.48 12.86 -1.14
C ASP A 92 -2.87 12.22 -1.07
N VAL A 93 -3.32 11.68 -2.20
CA VAL A 93 -4.59 10.94 -2.27
C VAL A 93 -4.49 9.62 -1.53
N ALA A 94 -3.35 8.92 -1.60
CA ALA A 94 -3.13 7.70 -0.86
C ALA A 94 -3.11 7.91 0.66
N GLN A 95 -2.50 8.99 1.14
CA GLN A 95 -2.57 9.36 2.55
C GLN A 95 -4.00 9.68 2.99
N LYS A 96 -4.76 10.44 2.17
CA LYS A 96 -6.19 10.71 2.42
C LYS A 96 -7.01 9.42 2.44
N PHE A 97 -6.74 8.48 1.55
CA PHE A 97 -7.37 7.15 1.52
C PHE A 97 -7.14 6.38 2.81
N LEU A 98 -5.91 6.32 3.31
CA LEU A 98 -5.60 5.66 4.59
C LEU A 98 -6.28 6.35 5.78
N LYS A 99 -6.38 7.68 5.75
CA LYS A 99 -7.08 8.47 6.76
C LYS A 99 -8.59 8.20 6.77
N PHE A 100 -9.23 8.29 5.60
CA PHE A 100 -10.69 8.15 5.44
C PHE A 100 -11.18 6.71 5.43
N SER A 101 -10.31 5.72 5.21
CA SER A 101 -10.70 4.31 5.28
C SER A 101 -11.35 4.01 6.63
N ILE A 102 -12.54 3.43 6.63
CA ILE A 102 -13.23 2.98 7.87
C ILE A 102 -12.70 1.59 8.30
N ALA A 103 -11.78 1.00 7.53
CA ALA A 103 -11.23 -0.31 7.81
C ALA A 103 -10.51 -0.35 9.17
N TYR A 104 -10.54 -1.53 9.80
CA TYR A 104 -9.82 -1.80 11.04
C TYR A 104 -8.32 -1.45 10.93
N LYS A 105 -7.70 -1.06 12.05
CA LYS A 105 -6.29 -0.62 12.14
C LYS A 105 -5.31 -1.58 11.43
N ASP A 106 -5.51 -2.89 11.57
CA ASP A 106 -4.65 -3.89 10.89
C ASP A 106 -4.80 -3.86 9.37
N SER A 107 -6.03 -3.72 8.87
CA SER A 107 -6.31 -3.60 7.44
C SER A 107 -5.71 -2.31 6.87
N LYS A 108 -5.80 -1.19 7.59
CA LYS A 108 -5.13 0.07 7.22
C LYS A 108 -3.62 -0.10 7.14
N ASN A 109 -3.01 -0.77 8.12
CA ASN A 109 -1.58 -1.06 8.10
C ASN A 109 -1.19 -1.97 6.93
N GLY A 110 -2.04 -2.96 6.59
CA GLY A 110 -1.87 -3.79 5.40
C GLY A 110 -1.89 -2.96 4.12
N TYR A 111 -2.90 -2.10 3.96
CA TYR A 111 -3.00 -1.19 2.80
C TYR A 111 -1.81 -0.25 2.70
N ARG A 112 -1.39 0.35 3.82
CA ARG A 112 -0.22 1.23 3.87
C ARG A 112 1.04 0.51 3.38
N LYS A 113 1.33 -0.68 3.92
CA LYS A 113 2.49 -1.48 3.48
C LYS A 113 2.42 -1.84 2.00
N ILE A 114 1.23 -2.21 1.51
CA ILE A 114 1.03 -2.52 0.10
C ILE A 114 1.30 -1.28 -0.76
N LEU A 115 0.75 -0.11 -0.40
CA LEU A 115 0.97 1.14 -1.11
C LEU A 115 2.45 1.51 -1.13
N GLU A 116 3.10 1.55 0.04
CA GLU A 116 4.53 1.86 0.21
C GLU A 116 5.43 0.94 -0.62
N CYS A 117 5.23 -0.37 -0.53
CA CYS A 117 6.10 -1.34 -1.19
C CYS A 117 5.77 -1.55 -2.67
N HIS A 118 4.53 -1.28 -3.09
CA HIS A 118 4.09 -1.66 -4.43
C HIS A 118 3.74 -0.56 -5.40
N TRP A 119 3.28 0.59 -4.92
CA TRP A 119 2.72 1.62 -5.80
C TRP A 119 3.45 2.95 -5.65
N MET A 120 3.89 3.29 -4.43
CA MET A 120 4.66 4.51 -4.16
C MET A 120 5.96 4.61 -4.96
N PRO A 121 6.75 3.55 -5.18
CA PRO A 121 8.00 3.67 -5.94
C PRO A 121 7.83 4.19 -7.37
N TYR A 122 6.63 4.01 -7.95
CA TYR A 122 6.32 4.40 -9.33
C TYR A 122 5.50 5.69 -9.39
N PHE A 123 4.53 5.83 -8.48
CA PHE A 123 3.50 6.86 -8.62
C PHE A 123 3.57 7.98 -7.59
N ALA A 124 4.36 7.88 -6.52
CA ALA A 124 4.27 8.80 -5.37
C ALA A 124 4.31 10.29 -5.76
N LEU A 125 5.22 10.65 -6.66
CA LEU A 125 5.44 12.03 -7.11
C LEU A 125 4.74 12.37 -8.43
N THR A 126 3.91 11.47 -8.94
CA THR A 126 3.17 11.66 -10.19
C THR A 126 1.81 12.31 -9.87
N PRO A 127 1.42 13.37 -10.60
CA PRO A 127 0.06 13.90 -10.54
C PRO A 127 -0.95 12.78 -10.81
N ILE A 128 -1.94 12.61 -9.92
CA ILE A 128 -2.87 11.47 -10.03
C ILE A 128 -3.70 11.49 -11.32
N ALA A 129 -3.96 12.69 -11.85
CA ALA A 129 -4.66 12.90 -13.11
C ALA A 129 -3.86 12.44 -14.35
N ASN A 130 -2.54 12.31 -14.23
CA ASN A 130 -1.66 11.90 -15.31
C ASN A 130 -1.40 10.39 -15.32
N ILE A 131 -1.84 9.65 -14.30
CA ILE A 131 -1.65 8.20 -14.24
C ILE A 131 -2.73 7.52 -15.07
N THR A 132 -2.31 6.86 -16.13
CA THR A 132 -3.18 6.15 -17.07
C THR A 132 -3.31 4.67 -16.71
N THR A 133 -4.24 3.98 -17.37
CA THR A 133 -4.36 2.51 -17.26
C THR A 133 -3.09 1.80 -17.73
N GLU A 134 -2.47 2.29 -18.80
CA GLU A 134 -1.25 1.72 -19.39
C GLU A 134 -0.07 1.78 -18.41
N ASP A 135 0.13 2.94 -17.75
CA ASP A 135 1.16 3.08 -16.71
C ASP A 135 0.99 2.04 -15.59
N ILE A 136 -0.26 1.78 -15.20
CA ILE A 136 -0.55 0.79 -14.16
C ILE A 136 -0.27 -0.64 -14.65
N GLU A 137 -0.62 -0.95 -15.90
CA GLU A 137 -0.34 -2.26 -16.50
C GLU A 137 1.17 -2.52 -16.61
N GLU A 138 1.97 -1.52 -17.00
CA GLU A 138 3.44 -1.60 -17.01
C GLU A 138 3.99 -1.92 -15.60
N VAL A 139 3.51 -1.20 -14.57
CA VAL A 139 3.93 -1.47 -13.19
C VAL A 139 3.50 -2.86 -12.73
N ILE A 140 2.32 -3.34 -13.13
CA ILE A 140 1.87 -4.70 -12.79
C ILE A 140 2.79 -5.76 -13.41
N ILE A 141 3.28 -5.53 -14.63
CA ILE A 141 4.23 -6.40 -15.32
C ILE A 141 5.59 -6.37 -14.61
N ASP A 142 6.13 -5.18 -14.36
CA ASP A 142 7.44 -5.00 -13.70
C ASP A 142 7.46 -5.62 -12.30
N ARG A 143 6.35 -5.52 -11.57
CA ARG A 143 6.21 -6.12 -10.23
C ARG A 143 6.07 -7.63 -10.21
N ASN A 144 5.77 -8.25 -11.35
CA ASN A 144 5.76 -9.70 -11.55
C ASN A 144 5.13 -10.48 -10.37
N PHE A 145 3.86 -10.18 -10.07
CA PHE A 145 3.14 -10.83 -8.96
C PHE A 145 3.03 -12.34 -9.18
N GLN A 146 3.63 -13.11 -8.26
CA GLN A 146 3.74 -14.57 -8.34
C GLN A 146 2.41 -15.32 -8.29
N THR A 147 1.40 -14.76 -7.62
CA THR A 147 0.08 -15.40 -7.52
C THR A 147 -1.04 -14.42 -7.82
N ALA A 148 -2.15 -14.93 -8.36
CA ALA A 148 -3.37 -14.16 -8.59
C ALA A 148 -3.92 -13.54 -7.28
N LYS A 149 -3.82 -14.27 -6.17
CA LYS A 149 -4.24 -13.79 -4.84
C LYS A 149 -3.39 -12.61 -4.39
N THR A 150 -2.07 -12.67 -4.55
CA THR A 150 -1.17 -11.57 -4.20
C THR A 150 -1.48 -10.35 -5.05
N PHE A 151 -1.64 -10.52 -6.37
CA PHE A 151 -2.03 -9.43 -7.26
C PHE A 151 -3.34 -8.76 -6.81
N ASN A 152 -4.41 -9.53 -6.58
CA ASN A 152 -5.70 -9.00 -6.17
C ASN A 152 -5.61 -8.23 -4.83
N ASN A 153 -4.83 -8.75 -3.88
CA ASN A 153 -4.59 -8.08 -2.61
C ASN A 153 -3.84 -6.75 -2.79
N CYS A 154 -2.85 -6.72 -3.69
CA CYS A 154 -2.07 -5.52 -3.99
C CYS A 154 -2.89 -4.47 -4.77
N ALA A 155 -3.75 -4.90 -5.70
CA ALA A 155 -4.61 -4.03 -6.49
C ALA A 155 -5.75 -3.40 -5.66
N THR A 156 -6.18 -4.05 -4.57
CA THR A 156 -7.28 -3.56 -3.72
C THR A 156 -7.06 -2.15 -3.18
N PRO A 157 -5.97 -1.83 -2.46
CA PRO A 157 -5.74 -0.47 -1.97
C PRO A 157 -5.46 0.52 -3.11
N LEU A 158 -4.82 0.11 -4.20
CA LEU A 158 -4.62 0.98 -5.36
C LEU A 158 -5.95 1.46 -5.94
N ARG A 159 -6.89 0.52 -6.12
CA ARG A 159 -8.25 0.81 -6.59
C ARG A 159 -8.95 1.79 -5.65
N GLY A 160 -8.83 1.59 -4.34
CA GLY A 160 -9.40 2.49 -3.33
C GLY A 160 -8.83 3.92 -3.38
N VAL A 161 -7.55 4.10 -3.74
CA VAL A 161 -6.96 5.43 -3.93
C VAL A 161 -7.59 6.15 -5.13
N PHE A 162 -7.72 5.48 -6.28
CA PHE A 162 -8.32 6.09 -7.47
C PHE A 162 -9.84 6.29 -7.35
N GLU A 163 -10.54 5.40 -6.64
CA GLU A 163 -11.96 5.60 -6.30
C GLU A 163 -12.15 6.86 -5.43
N LEU A 164 -11.24 7.10 -4.48
CA LEU A 164 -11.27 8.33 -3.68
C LEU A 164 -10.97 9.57 -4.54
N ALA A 165 -10.03 9.46 -5.48
CA ALA A 165 -9.70 10.54 -6.41
C ALA A 165 -10.91 10.96 -7.25
N VAL A 166 -11.64 9.98 -7.80
CA VAL A 166 -12.90 10.24 -8.52
C VAL A 166 -13.94 10.85 -7.58
N LYS A 167 -14.12 10.30 -6.38
CA LYS A 167 -15.09 10.81 -5.39
C LYS A 167 -14.84 12.28 -5.04
N HIS A 168 -13.59 12.73 -5.05
CA HIS A 168 -13.20 14.11 -4.77
C HIS A 168 -13.06 14.98 -6.02
N ASN A 169 -13.53 14.51 -7.19
CA ASN A 169 -13.43 15.19 -8.47
C ASN A 169 -11.99 15.59 -8.86
N GLN A 170 -10.99 14.83 -8.39
CA GLN A 170 -9.58 15.06 -8.72
C GLN A 170 -9.22 14.43 -10.07
N ILE A 171 -9.96 13.40 -10.47
CA ILE A 171 -9.94 12.78 -11.80
C ILE A 171 -11.38 12.47 -12.20
N SER A 172 -11.66 12.50 -13.51
CA SER A 172 -12.99 12.20 -14.05
C SER A 172 -13.23 10.70 -14.26
N VAL A 173 -12.17 9.95 -14.60
CA VAL A 173 -12.23 8.53 -14.92
C VAL A 173 -11.22 7.77 -14.07
N ASN A 174 -11.63 6.64 -13.49
CA ASN A 174 -10.73 5.78 -12.73
C ASN A 174 -9.91 4.88 -13.68
N PRO A 175 -8.56 5.00 -13.72
CA PRO A 175 -7.71 4.17 -14.58
C PRO A 175 -7.73 2.69 -14.20
N MET A 176 -8.14 2.34 -12.97
CA MET A 176 -8.28 0.95 -12.52
C MET A 176 -9.54 0.24 -13.04
N ASN A 177 -10.47 0.94 -13.71
CA ASN A 177 -11.76 0.37 -14.11
C ASN A 177 -11.65 -0.84 -15.05
N LYS A 178 -10.63 -0.86 -15.93
CA LYS A 178 -10.40 -1.96 -16.87
C LYS A 178 -9.54 -3.08 -16.28
N ILE A 179 -8.93 -2.86 -15.12
CA ILE A 179 -8.02 -3.82 -14.46
C ILE A 179 -8.83 -4.76 -13.59
N GLN A 180 -9.15 -5.92 -14.16
CA GLN A 180 -9.95 -6.96 -13.51
C GLN A 180 -9.11 -7.76 -12.51
N ASN A 181 -9.77 -8.24 -11.46
CA ASN A 181 -9.16 -9.21 -10.54
C ASN A 181 -8.88 -10.51 -11.29
N ARG A 182 -7.71 -11.10 -11.04
CA ARG A 182 -7.34 -12.42 -11.58
C ARG A 182 -8.18 -13.49 -10.90
N LYS A 183 -8.62 -14.50 -11.66
CA LYS A 183 -9.33 -15.66 -11.09
C LYS A 183 -8.38 -16.40 -10.14
N VAL A 184 -8.86 -16.63 -8.92
CA VAL A 184 -8.13 -17.40 -7.90
C VAL A 184 -8.83 -18.73 -7.76
N GLN A 185 -8.12 -19.83 -8.01
CA GLN A 185 -8.62 -21.15 -7.65
C GLN A 185 -8.68 -21.24 -6.12
N VAL A 186 -9.85 -21.57 -5.60
CA VAL A 186 -10.00 -21.85 -4.18
C VAL A 186 -9.59 -23.30 -3.99
N GLU A 187 -8.45 -23.51 -3.34
CA GLU A 187 -8.06 -24.83 -2.87
C GLU A 187 -9.06 -25.31 -1.81
N THR A 188 -9.58 -26.51 -1.99
CA THR A 188 -10.34 -27.20 -0.95
C THR A 188 -9.39 -27.56 0.19
N PRO A 189 -9.71 -27.20 1.44
CA PRO A 189 -8.91 -27.64 2.58
C PRO A 189 -8.83 -29.17 2.62
N ASP A 190 -7.66 -29.70 2.98
CA ASP A 190 -7.47 -31.11 3.31
C ASP A 190 -7.59 -31.26 4.84
N PRO A 191 -8.75 -31.69 5.37
CA PRO A 191 -8.98 -31.71 6.81
C PRO A 191 -8.33 -32.94 7.44
N PHE A 192 -7.79 -32.77 8.66
CA PHE A 192 -7.29 -33.89 9.45
C PHE A 192 -8.37 -34.96 9.64
N THR A 193 -8.01 -36.21 9.35
CA THR A 193 -8.79 -37.36 9.77
C THR A 193 -8.69 -37.54 11.28
N ARG A 194 -9.65 -38.27 11.85
CA ARG A 194 -9.66 -38.57 13.29
C ARG A 194 -8.38 -39.30 13.73
N LYS A 195 -7.82 -40.16 12.87
CA LYS A 195 -6.57 -40.90 13.15
C LYS A 195 -5.37 -39.96 13.21
N GLU A 196 -5.26 -39.03 12.27
CA GLU A 196 -4.16 -38.05 12.25
C GLU A 196 -4.26 -37.06 13.41
N MET A 197 -5.47 -36.66 13.76
CA MET A 197 -5.73 -35.85 14.94
C MET A 197 -5.21 -36.55 16.22
N GLU A 198 -5.58 -37.81 16.46
CA GLU A 198 -5.07 -38.55 17.63
C GLU A 198 -3.55 -38.74 17.57
N ALA A 199 -2.99 -39.02 16.39
CA ALA A 199 -1.55 -39.18 16.21
C ALA A 199 -0.79 -37.89 16.54
N LEU A 200 -1.28 -36.74 16.09
CA LEU A 200 -0.72 -35.42 16.41
C LEU A 200 -0.81 -35.16 17.92
N LEU A 201 -1.96 -35.39 18.54
CA LEU A 201 -2.15 -35.16 19.97
C LEU A 201 -1.24 -36.07 20.82
N ALA A 202 -1.09 -37.34 20.43
CA ALA A 202 -0.16 -38.26 21.10
C ALA A 202 1.30 -37.85 20.91
N TRP A 203 1.67 -37.33 19.74
CA TRP A 203 3.01 -36.82 19.49
C TRP A 203 3.30 -35.57 20.32
N LEU A 204 2.38 -34.60 20.36
CA LEU A 204 2.48 -33.40 21.20
C LEU A 204 2.62 -33.77 22.68
N ASP A 205 1.90 -34.80 23.11
CA ASP A 205 1.97 -35.27 24.49
C ASP A 205 3.36 -35.81 24.86
N LYS A 206 4.01 -36.54 23.95
CA LYS A 206 5.32 -37.14 24.18
C LYS A 206 6.48 -36.17 23.99
N SER A 207 6.32 -35.20 23.08
CA SER A 207 7.43 -34.38 22.57
C SER A 207 7.53 -33.00 23.22
N LEU A 208 6.43 -32.49 23.78
CA LEU A 208 6.40 -31.17 24.40
C LEU A 208 6.47 -31.29 25.93
N HIS A 209 7.30 -30.44 26.52
CA HIS A 209 7.59 -30.37 27.95
C HIS A 209 7.46 -28.93 28.45
N ASP A 210 7.50 -28.74 29.78
CA ASP A 210 7.46 -27.43 30.43
C ASP A 210 6.32 -26.52 29.90
N GLU A 211 6.64 -25.28 29.54
CA GLU A 211 5.67 -24.30 29.02
C GLU A 211 5.02 -24.75 27.70
N ASP A 212 5.75 -25.47 26.85
CA ASP A 212 5.24 -25.92 25.54
C ASP A 212 4.15 -26.99 25.67
N LYS A 213 4.04 -27.64 26.83
CA LYS A 213 2.97 -28.63 27.09
C LYS A 213 1.57 -28.03 26.86
N PHE A 214 1.43 -26.72 27.04
CA PHE A 214 0.23 -25.95 26.71
C PHE A 214 -0.34 -26.27 25.31
N TYR A 215 0.53 -26.43 24.29
CA TYR A 215 0.09 -26.63 22.91
C TYR A 215 -0.74 -27.89 22.72
N ARG A 216 -0.50 -28.95 23.51
CA ARG A 216 -1.28 -30.17 23.46
C ARG A 216 -2.77 -29.89 23.69
N TRP A 217 -3.10 -29.18 24.75
CA TRP A 217 -4.50 -28.88 25.08
C TRP A 217 -5.08 -27.78 24.20
N TYR A 218 -4.25 -26.83 23.74
CA TYR A 218 -4.65 -25.87 22.71
C TYR A 218 -5.17 -26.57 21.46
N PHE A 219 -4.43 -27.53 20.91
CA PHE A 219 -4.84 -28.26 19.71
C PHE A 219 -6.05 -29.17 19.96
N GLU A 220 -6.11 -29.87 21.09
CA GLU A 220 -7.27 -30.66 21.49
C GLU A 220 -8.55 -29.79 21.52
N PHE A 221 -8.48 -28.62 22.14
CA PHE A 221 -9.61 -27.68 22.18
C PHE A 221 -9.96 -27.13 20.79
N ALA A 222 -8.96 -26.82 19.95
CA ALA A 222 -9.18 -26.31 18.60
C ALA A 222 -9.93 -27.32 17.71
N PHE A 223 -9.54 -28.60 17.76
CA PHE A 223 -10.17 -29.65 16.96
C PHE A 223 -11.65 -29.84 17.29
N TRP A 224 -12.02 -29.75 18.57
CA TRP A 224 -13.39 -30.02 19.01
C TRP A 224 -14.32 -28.81 19.01
N THR A 225 -13.79 -27.60 18.92
CA THR A 225 -14.60 -26.36 18.92
C THR A 225 -14.64 -25.65 17.58
N GLY A 226 -13.68 -25.93 16.68
CA GLY A 226 -13.58 -25.25 15.38
C GLY A 226 -13.37 -23.73 15.49
N CYS A 227 -12.95 -23.24 16.66
CA CYS A 227 -12.75 -21.81 16.88
C CYS A 227 -11.52 -21.31 16.13
N ARG A 228 -11.59 -20.07 15.65
CA ARG A 228 -10.42 -19.44 15.03
C ARG A 228 -9.36 -19.19 16.10
N PRO A 229 -8.06 -19.27 15.78
CA PRO A 229 -7.01 -18.98 16.75
C PRO A 229 -7.18 -17.63 17.47
N SER A 230 -7.57 -16.59 16.73
CA SER A 230 -7.81 -15.26 17.32
C SER A 230 -9.00 -15.21 18.28
N GLU A 231 -9.99 -16.09 18.11
CA GLU A 231 -11.14 -16.21 19.02
C GLU A 231 -10.71 -16.97 20.28
N MET A 232 -9.97 -18.07 20.12
CA MET A 232 -9.41 -18.85 21.24
C MET A 232 -8.49 -18.01 22.12
N ILE A 233 -7.58 -17.23 21.52
CA ILE A 233 -6.65 -16.36 22.26
C ILE A 233 -7.38 -15.23 23.00
N ALA A 234 -8.61 -14.88 22.59
CA ALA A 234 -9.43 -13.88 23.27
C ALA A 234 -10.35 -14.45 24.35
N LEU A 235 -10.44 -15.79 24.46
CA LEU A 235 -11.34 -16.45 25.39
C LEU A 235 -10.88 -16.21 26.82
N ARG A 236 -11.81 -15.76 27.68
CA ARG A 236 -11.57 -15.58 29.12
C ARG A 236 -12.28 -16.65 29.93
N GLU A 237 -11.81 -16.86 31.16
CA GLU A 237 -12.46 -17.78 32.10
C GLU A 237 -13.93 -17.44 32.35
N SER A 238 -14.25 -16.14 32.39
CA SER A 238 -15.62 -15.64 32.59
C SER A 238 -16.55 -15.84 31.39
N ASP A 239 -16.00 -16.19 30.22
CA ASP A 239 -16.80 -16.49 29.02
C ASP A 239 -17.28 -17.98 29.01
N ILE A 240 -16.85 -18.80 29.97
CA ILE A 240 -17.18 -20.23 30.08
C ILE A 240 -18.32 -20.44 31.09
N ASP A 241 -19.37 -21.12 30.65
CA ASP A 241 -20.46 -21.60 31.49
C ASP A 241 -20.30 -23.11 31.71
N TRP A 242 -19.71 -23.47 32.85
CA TRP A 242 -19.48 -24.87 33.22
C TRP A 242 -20.76 -25.63 33.56
N PHE A 243 -21.83 -24.93 33.94
CA PHE A 243 -23.10 -25.54 34.29
C PHE A 243 -23.83 -25.99 33.03
N ASN A 244 -23.92 -25.11 32.04
CA ASN A 244 -24.55 -25.41 30.76
C ASN A 244 -23.60 -26.12 29.78
N GLY A 245 -22.31 -26.20 30.09
CA GLY A 245 -21.30 -26.82 29.22
C GLY A 245 -21.10 -26.02 27.94
N THR A 246 -21.08 -24.69 28.02
CA THR A 246 -20.94 -23.80 26.87
C THR A 246 -19.87 -22.74 27.09
N PHE A 247 -19.45 -22.07 26.02
CA PHE A 247 -18.70 -20.82 26.11
C PHE A 247 -19.10 -19.83 25.01
N LYS A 248 -18.89 -18.54 25.28
CA LYS A 248 -19.28 -17.45 24.37
C LYS A 248 -18.09 -17.00 23.52
N VAL A 249 -18.29 -16.98 22.20
CA VAL A 249 -17.34 -16.41 21.23
C VAL A 249 -17.91 -15.08 20.72
N ASN A 250 -17.46 -13.99 21.34
CA ASN A 250 -17.90 -12.61 21.04
C ASN A 250 -16.73 -11.63 20.81
N LYS A 251 -15.49 -12.04 21.10
CA LYS A 251 -14.27 -11.25 21.00
C LYS A 251 -13.26 -11.93 20.08
N SER A 252 -12.29 -11.16 19.61
CA SER A 252 -11.10 -11.70 18.95
C SER A 252 -9.86 -10.90 19.34
N ARG A 253 -8.69 -11.54 19.39
CA ARG A 253 -7.42 -10.90 19.75
C ARG A 253 -6.41 -11.13 18.65
N VAL A 254 -5.80 -10.04 18.17
CA VAL A 254 -4.79 -10.07 17.10
C VAL A 254 -3.66 -9.12 17.49
N ARG A 255 -2.42 -9.62 17.49
CA ARG A 255 -1.21 -8.84 17.84
C ARG A 255 -1.36 -8.09 19.17
N GLY A 256 -1.84 -8.78 20.20
CA GLY A 256 -2.06 -8.23 21.53
C GLY A 256 -3.30 -7.35 21.69
N LEU A 257 -3.92 -6.87 20.60
CA LEU A 257 -5.10 -6.00 20.64
C LEU A 257 -6.39 -6.82 20.62
N GLU A 258 -7.22 -6.63 21.64
CA GLU A 258 -8.56 -7.19 21.71
C GLU A 258 -9.54 -6.36 20.87
N LYS A 259 -10.41 -7.06 20.15
CA LYS A 259 -11.53 -6.50 19.42
C LYS A 259 -12.81 -7.06 20.04
N LYS A 260 -13.69 -6.16 20.47
CA LYS A 260 -15.03 -6.47 21.05
C LYS A 260 -16.02 -7.07 20.03
N VAL A 261 -15.55 -7.38 18.83
CA VAL A 261 -16.32 -7.99 17.76
C VAL A 261 -15.48 -9.09 17.10
N THR A 262 -16.14 -10.19 16.74
CA THR A 262 -15.60 -11.20 15.84
C THR A 262 -15.58 -10.64 14.41
N LYS A 263 -14.79 -11.25 13.51
CA LYS A 263 -14.72 -10.83 12.09
C LYS A 263 -16.11 -10.80 11.41
N THR A 264 -17.08 -11.55 11.94
CA THR A 264 -18.45 -11.67 11.42
C THR A 264 -19.49 -10.79 12.14
N HIS A 265 -19.09 -9.98 13.14
CA HIS A 265 -20.01 -9.17 13.97
C HIS A 265 -21.12 -9.97 14.67
N THR A 266 -20.94 -11.29 14.82
CA THR A 266 -21.90 -12.19 15.46
C THR A 266 -21.28 -12.82 16.70
N SER A 267 -22.01 -12.76 17.82
CA SER A 267 -21.72 -13.56 19.00
C SER A 267 -22.33 -14.95 18.78
N ARG A 268 -21.59 -15.99 19.12
CA ARG A 268 -22.11 -17.36 19.13
C ARG A 268 -21.77 -18.07 20.43
N GLU A 269 -22.64 -18.99 20.82
CA GLU A 269 -22.37 -19.92 21.90
C GLU A 269 -21.90 -21.25 21.31
N VAL A 270 -20.89 -21.85 21.93
CA VAL A 270 -20.30 -23.11 21.49
C VAL A 270 -20.40 -24.12 22.62
N TYR A 271 -20.92 -25.31 22.31
CA TYR A 271 -21.03 -26.41 23.28
C TYR A 271 -19.69 -27.09 23.49
N LEU A 272 -19.39 -27.38 24.76
CA LEU A 272 -18.23 -28.15 25.19
C LEU A 272 -18.62 -29.62 25.25
N ASN A 273 -17.98 -30.43 24.40
CA ASN A 273 -17.99 -31.87 24.58
C ASN A 273 -17.00 -32.29 25.68
N GLU A 274 -16.96 -33.58 26.00
CA GLU A 274 -16.07 -34.11 27.04
C GLU A 274 -14.60 -33.76 26.79
N ARG A 275 -14.10 -33.93 25.56
CA ARG A 275 -12.68 -33.69 25.24
C ARG A 275 -12.28 -32.22 25.31
N SER A 276 -13.11 -31.32 24.78
CA SER A 276 -12.88 -29.87 24.89
C SER A 276 -13.01 -29.38 26.34
N THR A 277 -13.93 -29.96 27.13
CA THR A 277 -14.05 -29.69 28.57
C THR A 277 -12.78 -30.08 29.32
N LEU A 278 -12.28 -31.29 29.10
CA LEU A 278 -11.05 -31.78 29.73
C LEU A 278 -9.83 -30.96 29.32
N ALA A 279 -9.73 -30.59 28.04
CA ALA A 279 -8.66 -29.73 27.54
C ALA A 279 -8.67 -28.35 28.23
N LEU A 280 -9.83 -27.70 28.34
CA LEU A 280 -9.96 -26.42 29.04
C LEU A 280 -9.60 -26.53 30.52
N LYS A 281 -10.10 -27.55 31.22
CA LYS A 281 -9.77 -27.75 32.64
C LYS A 281 -8.27 -27.95 32.85
N ALA A 282 -7.63 -28.74 31.99
CA ALA A 282 -6.20 -28.97 32.05
C ALA A 282 -5.40 -27.69 31.76
N LEU A 283 -5.82 -26.88 30.78
CA LEU A 283 -5.24 -25.56 30.49
C LEU A 283 -5.31 -24.62 31.69
N LEU A 284 -6.48 -24.51 32.32
CA LEU A 284 -6.66 -23.64 33.47
C LEU A 284 -5.88 -24.12 34.69
N GLN A 285 -5.76 -25.44 34.89
CA GLN A 285 -4.93 -26.00 35.94
C GLN A 285 -3.44 -25.71 35.68
N PHE A 286 -2.96 -26.01 34.48
CA PHE A 286 -1.58 -25.71 34.07
C PHE A 286 -1.22 -24.25 34.27
N LYS A 287 -2.15 -23.34 33.91
CA LYS A 287 -1.95 -21.90 34.10
C LYS A 287 -1.75 -21.51 35.56
N LYS A 288 -2.51 -22.13 36.47
CA LYS A 288 -2.39 -21.93 37.92
C LYS A 288 -1.07 -22.49 38.45
N ASP A 289 -0.68 -23.68 38.01
CA ASP A 289 0.55 -24.36 38.44
C ASP A 289 1.79 -23.55 38.04
N GLN A 290 1.77 -22.91 36.87
CA GLN A 290 2.84 -22.03 36.38
C GLN A 290 2.75 -20.57 36.90
N GLY A 291 1.73 -20.22 37.69
CA GLY A 291 1.60 -18.91 38.32
C GLY A 291 1.22 -17.75 37.37
N TYR A 292 0.65 -18.01 36.19
CA TYR A 292 0.25 -16.93 35.28
C TYR A 292 -0.98 -16.16 35.80
N GLN A 293 -0.87 -14.83 35.90
CA GLN A 293 -1.89 -13.95 36.48
C GLN A 293 -2.90 -13.36 35.47
N THR A 294 -3.09 -14.00 34.32
CA THR A 294 -3.99 -13.50 33.27
C THR A 294 -5.41 -14.07 33.41
N ASP A 295 -6.45 -13.38 32.91
CA ASP A 295 -7.82 -13.89 32.85
C ASP A 295 -8.13 -14.62 31.53
N TYR A 296 -7.23 -14.54 30.55
CA TYR A 296 -7.32 -15.32 29.31
C TYR A 296 -7.06 -16.80 29.60
N VAL A 297 -7.78 -17.66 28.87
CA VAL A 297 -7.60 -19.12 28.91
C VAL A 297 -6.30 -19.51 28.24
N MET A 298 -5.99 -18.88 27.11
CA MET A 298 -4.80 -19.19 26.30
C MET A 298 -3.61 -18.37 26.76
N LEU A 299 -2.43 -19.00 26.77
CA LEU A 299 -1.16 -18.32 26.98
C LEU A 299 -0.79 -17.56 25.69
N SER A 300 -0.60 -16.25 25.80
CA SER A 300 -0.02 -15.45 24.73
C SER A 300 1.46 -15.31 25.02
N ILE A 301 2.31 -15.98 24.24
CA ILE A 301 3.74 -15.68 24.23
C ILE A 301 3.87 -14.23 23.74
N HIS A 302 4.48 -13.38 24.55
CA HIS A 302 4.72 -11.97 24.25
C HIS A 302 5.96 -11.80 23.39
#